data_AF-F9CVA6-F1
#
_entry.id   AF-F9CVA6-F1
#
_cell.length_a   1.000
_cell.length_b   1.000
_cell.length_c   1.000
_cell.angle_alpha   90.00
_cell.angle_beta   90.00
_cell.angle_gamma   90.00
#
_symmetry.space_group_name_H-M   'P 1'
#
loop_
_entity.id
_entity.type
_entity.pdbx_description
1 polymer ?
#
loop_
_entity_poly.entity_id
_entity_poly.type
_entity_poly.pdbx_seq_one_letter_code
_entity_poly.pdbx_strand_id
1 'polypeptide(L)'
;MGTSDVQALIVHDAEGGDDLDVGAEFSNINQFWDTADLVDSDFTFTPVSDTITINTDGLYHVAYTTFVERAAVDNRFEFASEILVNDVPKKVCIGSGYARGAQGGNDVLESAAESSCYVDLKSGDTLKLKNYKN
;
A
#
# COMPACT_ATOMS: atom_id res chain seq x y z
N MET A 1 -23.63 27.52 1.99
CA MET A 1 -23.14 27.30 0.61
C MET A 1 -21.85 26.55 0.76
N GLY A 2 -21.91 25.22 0.68
CA GLY A 2 -20.76 24.35 0.93
C GLY A 2 -19.81 24.44 -0.26
N THR A 3 -18.53 24.67 0.01
CA THR A 3 -17.51 24.34 -0.97
C THR A 3 -17.54 22.81 -1.09
N SER A 4 -17.76 22.30 -2.31
CA SER A 4 -17.54 20.88 -2.61
C SER A 4 -16.03 20.70 -2.74
N ASP A 5 -15.30 20.85 -1.64
CA ASP A 5 -13.87 20.61 -1.64
C ASP A 5 -13.68 19.10 -1.65
N VAL A 6 -12.99 18.62 -2.70
CA VAL A 6 -12.57 17.23 -2.79
C VAL A 6 -11.76 16.90 -1.55
N GLN A 7 -12.27 16.01 -0.72
CA GLN A 7 -11.57 15.56 0.49
C GLN A 7 -10.48 14.57 0.08
N ALA A 8 -9.29 14.72 0.63
CA ALA A 8 -8.16 13.86 0.33
C ALA A 8 -7.39 13.42 1.58
N LEU A 9 -6.72 12.29 1.45
CA LEU A 9 -5.71 11.81 2.38
C LEU A 9 -4.44 11.52 1.58
N ILE A 10 -3.31 12.03 2.07
CA ILE A 10 -1.98 11.79 1.51
C ILE A 10 -1.08 11.40 2.68
N VAL A 11 -0.61 10.15 2.64
CA VAL A 11 0.28 9.57 3.65
C VAL A 11 1.44 8.89 2.94
N HIS A 12 2.58 8.82 3.60
CA HIS A 12 3.75 8.11 3.12
C HIS A 12 4.54 7.50 4.27
N ASP A 13 5.46 6.62 3.89
CA ASP A 13 6.50 6.06 4.76
C ASP A 13 7.80 6.81 4.48
N ALA A 14 8.37 7.44 5.51
CA ALA A 14 9.57 8.26 5.41
C ALA A 14 10.86 7.46 5.62
N GLU A 15 10.79 6.25 6.20
CA GLU A 15 11.96 5.43 6.55
C GLU A 15 12.43 4.51 5.41
N GLY A 16 11.66 4.43 4.32
CA GLY A 16 11.94 3.54 3.18
C GLY A 16 11.13 2.24 3.27
N GLY A 17 10.85 1.64 2.11
CA GLY A 17 9.84 0.60 1.95
C GLY A 17 10.04 -0.69 2.74
N ASP A 18 9.07 -1.59 2.65
CA ASP A 18 9.05 -2.82 3.45
C ASP A 18 10.20 -3.78 3.09
N ASP A 19 10.88 -4.33 4.10
CA ASP A 19 11.82 -5.46 3.95
C ASP A 19 11.05 -6.79 3.91
N LEU A 20 11.14 -7.52 2.81
CA LEU A 20 10.45 -8.79 2.60
C LEU A 20 11.17 -10.01 3.21
N ASP A 21 12.35 -9.88 3.82
CA ASP A 21 13.10 -11.02 4.41
C ASP A 21 12.99 -11.16 5.92
N VAL A 22 12.21 -10.32 6.59
CA VAL A 22 12.09 -10.35 8.04
C VAL A 22 11.20 -11.51 8.50
N GLY A 23 11.76 -12.72 8.54
CA GLY A 23 11.19 -13.89 9.24
C GLY A 23 10.72 -15.05 8.34
N ALA A 24 10.27 -16.15 8.96
CA ALA A 24 9.80 -17.35 8.27
C ALA A 24 8.48 -17.15 7.47
N GLU A 25 7.95 -15.93 7.45
CA GLU A 25 6.64 -15.57 6.93
C GLU A 25 6.76 -14.56 5.79
N PHE A 26 7.23 -15.03 4.63
CA PHE A 26 7.04 -14.38 3.31
C PHE A 26 5.56 -14.25 2.88
N SER A 27 4.60 -14.20 3.81
CA SER A 27 3.21 -14.49 3.45
C SER A 27 2.30 -13.27 3.32
N ASN A 28 2.36 -12.25 4.19
CA ASN A 28 1.46 -11.08 4.11
C ASN A 28 1.95 -9.97 5.06
N ILE A 29 2.33 -8.80 4.56
CA ILE A 29 2.74 -7.65 5.39
C ILE A 29 1.81 -6.48 5.08
N ASN A 30 1.28 -5.82 6.12
CA ASN A 30 0.58 -4.56 5.93
C ASN A 30 1.60 -3.41 5.93
N GLN A 31 1.50 -2.52 4.96
CA GLN A 31 2.31 -1.31 4.90
C GLN A 31 1.91 -0.38 6.04
N PHE A 32 2.90 0.02 6.85
CA PHE A 32 2.75 1.09 7.83
C PHE A 32 3.08 2.43 7.18
N TRP A 33 2.37 3.47 7.59
CA TRP A 33 2.63 4.84 7.17
C TRP A 33 2.98 5.67 8.40
N ASP A 34 4.10 6.38 8.36
CA ASP A 34 4.64 7.15 9.48
C ASP A 34 4.48 8.66 9.31
N THR A 35 4.02 9.10 8.14
CA THR A 35 3.90 10.51 7.79
C THR A 35 2.55 10.79 7.15
N ALA A 36 1.93 11.90 7.56
CA ALA A 36 0.67 12.39 7.02
C ALA A 36 0.86 13.81 6.49
N ASP A 37 0.79 13.95 5.16
CA ASP A 37 0.90 15.25 4.49
C ASP A 37 -0.44 15.99 4.45
N LEU A 38 -1.53 15.22 4.33
CA LEU A 38 -2.90 15.74 4.31
C LEU A 38 -3.85 14.69 4.89
N VAL A 39 -4.73 15.13 5.80
CA VAL A 39 -5.83 14.33 6.34
C VAL A 39 -7.06 15.21 6.47
N ASP A 40 -7.92 15.15 5.47
CA ASP A 40 -9.21 15.84 5.50
C ASP A 40 -10.25 15.11 6.36
N SER A 41 -11.38 15.78 6.64
CA SER A 41 -12.37 15.30 7.62
C SER A 41 -13.06 13.98 7.27
N ASP A 42 -13.02 13.57 6.01
CA ASP A 42 -13.55 12.27 5.56
C ASP A 42 -12.68 11.08 6.01
N PHE A 43 -11.50 11.34 6.59
CA PHE A 43 -10.56 10.31 6.99
C PHE A 43 -10.12 10.50 8.44
N THR A 44 -9.87 9.39 9.12
CA THR A 44 -9.14 9.36 10.38
C THR A 44 -7.87 8.54 10.19
N PHE A 45 -6.73 9.17 10.39
CA PHE A 45 -5.42 8.52 10.32
C PHE A 45 -4.50 9.11 11.40
N THR A 46 -3.71 8.25 12.03
CA THR A 46 -2.64 8.65 12.96
C THR A 46 -1.34 8.04 12.45
N PRO A 47 -0.27 8.83 12.29
CA PRO A 47 1.05 8.32 11.95
C PRO A 47 1.49 7.09 12.75
N VAL A 48 2.31 6.25 12.11
CA VAL A 48 2.77 4.94 12.60
C VAL A 48 1.60 3.96 12.71
N SER A 49 0.83 3.86 11.62
CA SER A 49 -0.35 3.01 11.49
C SER A 49 -0.42 2.39 10.09
N ASP A 50 -0.94 1.17 10.00
CA ASP A 50 -1.30 0.50 8.75
C ASP A 50 -2.76 0.75 8.35
N THR A 51 -3.52 1.42 9.21
CA THR A 51 -4.98 1.53 9.14
C THR A 51 -5.42 2.97 8.96
N ILE A 52 -6.24 3.19 7.93
CA ILE A 52 -7.00 4.42 7.68
C ILE A 52 -8.48 4.12 7.94
N THR A 53 -9.18 4.96 8.69
CA THR A 53 -10.62 4.85 8.90
C THR A 53 -11.37 5.87 8.06
N ILE A 54 -12.45 5.45 7.41
CA ILE A 54 -13.32 6.28 6.60
C ILE A 54 -14.42 6.88 7.49
N ASN A 55 -14.65 8.19 7.41
CA ASN A 55 -15.65 8.90 8.21
C ASN A 55 -16.93 9.22 7.42
N THR A 56 -16.89 9.11 6.09
CA THR A 56 -17.98 9.51 5.20
C THR A 56 -18.27 8.42 4.16
N ASP A 57 -19.53 8.21 3.82
CA ASP A 57 -19.92 7.31 2.74
C ASP A 57 -19.58 7.90 1.37
N GLY A 58 -19.02 7.09 0.47
CA GLY A 58 -18.74 7.58 -0.88
C GLY A 58 -18.03 6.59 -1.80
N LEU A 59 -17.81 7.03 -3.03
CA LEU A 59 -16.92 6.38 -3.98
C LEU A 59 -15.55 7.07 -3.90
N TYR A 60 -14.53 6.33 -3.51
CA TYR A 60 -13.19 6.84 -3.30
C TYR A 60 -12.26 6.41 -4.43
N HIS A 61 -11.43 7.33 -4.91
CA HIS A 61 -10.29 6.99 -5.75
C HIS A 61 -9.09 6.71 -4.85
N VAL A 62 -8.61 5.46 -4.87
CA VAL A 62 -7.47 5.01 -4.08
C VAL A 62 -6.32 4.76 -5.05
N ALA A 63 -5.20 5.44 -4.83
CA ALA A 63 -3.97 5.23 -5.58
C ALA A 63 -2.81 5.04 -4.60
N TYR A 64 -1.92 4.12 -4.91
CA TYR A 64 -0.75 3.85 -4.08
C TYR A 64 0.44 3.42 -4.93
N THR A 65 1.62 3.63 -4.36
CA THR A 65 2.88 3.01 -4.76
C THR A 65 3.55 2.52 -3.50
N THR A 66 4.09 1.30 -3.53
CA THR A 66 4.88 0.73 -2.45
C THR A 66 6.18 0.20 -3.03
N PHE A 67 7.26 0.41 -2.30
CA PHE A 67 8.56 -0.14 -2.59
C PHE A 67 8.81 -1.26 -1.60
N VAL A 68 9.42 -2.33 -2.08
CA VAL A 68 9.80 -3.45 -1.24
C VAL A 68 11.23 -3.86 -1.56
N GLU A 69 11.95 -4.27 -0.53
CA GLU A 69 13.30 -4.78 -0.60
C GLU A 69 13.33 -6.29 -0.33
N ARG A 70 14.38 -6.97 -0.77
CA ARG A 70 14.67 -8.36 -0.40
C ARG A 70 16.17 -8.66 -0.35
N ALA A 71 16.50 -9.84 0.14
CA ALA A 71 17.85 -10.27 0.41
C ALA A 71 18.42 -10.84 -0.89
N ALA A 72 19.73 -10.75 -1.01
CA ALA A 72 20.47 -11.22 -2.17
C ALA A 72 20.57 -12.76 -2.23
N VAL A 73 19.43 -13.45 -2.37
CA VAL A 73 19.33 -14.92 -2.41
C VAL A 73 18.85 -15.51 -3.75
N ASP A 74 18.09 -14.75 -4.55
CA ASP A 74 17.66 -15.13 -5.91
C ASP A 74 17.93 -13.94 -6.85
N ASN A 75 17.94 -14.11 -8.18
CA ASN A 75 18.12 -12.99 -9.11
C ASN A 75 16.80 -12.40 -9.61
N ARG A 76 15.67 -12.90 -9.08
CA ARG A 76 14.32 -12.58 -9.51
C ARG A 76 13.37 -12.63 -8.34
N PHE A 77 12.48 -11.65 -8.29
CA PHE A 77 11.33 -11.74 -7.40
C PHE A 77 10.13 -11.00 -7.99
N GLU A 78 8.96 -11.51 -7.61
CA GLU A 78 7.67 -10.93 -7.91
C GLU A 78 6.91 -10.79 -6.61
N PHE A 79 6.20 -9.68 -6.46
CA PHE A 79 5.27 -9.49 -5.37
C PHE A 79 4.03 -8.77 -5.89
N ALA A 80 2.96 -8.88 -5.12
CA ALA A 80 1.72 -8.19 -5.34
C ALA A 80 1.38 -7.36 -4.11
N SER A 81 0.57 -6.34 -4.36
CA SER A 81 0.05 -5.43 -3.36
C SER A 81 -1.46 -5.31 -3.57
N GLU A 82 -2.22 -5.20 -2.49
CA GLU A 82 -3.67 -5.06 -2.59
C GLU A 82 -4.25 -4.22 -1.45
N ILE A 83 -5.32 -3.49 -1.75
CA ILE A 83 -6.10 -2.79 -0.75
C ILE A 83 -7.01 -3.77 -0.02
N LEU A 84 -7.01 -3.70 1.31
CA LEU A 84 -7.96 -4.38 2.17
C LEU A 84 -9.01 -3.37 2.64
N VAL A 85 -10.29 -3.72 2.54
CA VAL A 85 -11.36 -2.99 3.23
C VAL A 85 -11.97 -3.89 4.28
N ASN A 86 -11.87 -3.49 5.55
CA ASN A 86 -12.26 -4.34 6.69
C ASN A 86 -11.60 -5.73 6.62
N ASP A 87 -10.29 -5.74 6.35
CA ASP A 87 -9.46 -6.95 6.15
C ASP A 87 -9.90 -7.85 4.98
N VAL A 88 -10.82 -7.39 4.12
CA VAL A 88 -11.24 -8.11 2.90
C VAL A 88 -10.53 -7.54 1.67
N PRO A 89 -9.77 -8.36 0.93
CA PRO A 89 -9.11 -7.94 -0.30
C PRO A 89 -10.03 -7.36 -1.37
N LYS A 90 -9.64 -6.21 -1.93
CA LYS A 90 -10.27 -5.59 -3.10
C LYS A 90 -9.45 -5.89 -4.34
N LYS A 91 -9.83 -6.95 -5.04
CA LYS A 91 -9.16 -7.42 -6.27
C LYS A 91 -9.05 -6.39 -7.40
N VAL A 92 -9.89 -5.35 -7.38
CA VAL A 92 -9.85 -4.24 -8.33
C VAL A 92 -8.69 -3.27 -8.10
N CYS A 93 -7.98 -3.40 -6.97
CA CYS A 93 -6.90 -2.53 -6.52
C CYS A 93 -5.57 -3.29 -6.37
N ILE A 94 -5.38 -4.35 -7.16
CA ILE A 94 -4.13 -5.12 -7.11
C ILE A 94 -3.06 -4.40 -7.94
N GLY A 95 -1.88 -4.23 -7.35
CA GLY A 95 -0.64 -3.83 -8.01
C GLY A 95 0.33 -5.00 -8.00
N SER A 96 1.24 -5.05 -8.97
CA SER A 96 2.30 -6.04 -8.99
C SER A 96 3.64 -5.38 -9.27
N GLY A 97 4.68 -5.92 -8.63
CA GLY A 97 6.05 -5.52 -8.83
C GLY A 97 6.90 -6.72 -9.21
N TYR A 98 7.79 -6.53 -10.17
CA TYR A 98 8.72 -7.54 -10.64
C TYR A 98 10.10 -6.94 -10.80
N ALA A 99 11.09 -7.58 -10.20
CA ALA A 99 12.49 -7.22 -10.38
C ALA A 99 13.29 -8.43 -10.86
N ARG A 100 14.20 -8.14 -11.78
CA ARG A 100 15.11 -9.12 -12.37
C ARG A 100 16.48 -8.48 -12.60
N GLY A 101 17.52 -9.11 -12.07
CA GLY A 101 18.90 -8.77 -12.38
C GLY A 101 19.24 -9.00 -13.86
N ALA A 102 20.21 -8.24 -14.37
CA ALA A 102 20.76 -8.46 -15.71
C ALA A 102 21.43 -9.84 -15.81
N GLN A 103 21.39 -10.46 -16.99
CA GLN A 103 22.09 -11.72 -17.20
C GLN A 103 23.60 -11.51 -17.04
N GLY A 104 24.19 -12.11 -16.00
CA GLY A 104 25.60 -11.92 -15.63
C GLY A 104 25.90 -10.58 -14.93
N GLY A 105 24.87 -9.84 -14.50
CA GLY A 105 24.99 -8.61 -13.71
C GLY A 105 24.70 -8.83 -12.22
N ASN A 106 24.73 -7.73 -11.47
CA ASN A 106 24.37 -7.71 -10.05
C ASN A 106 22.88 -8.01 -9.84
N ASP A 107 22.58 -8.53 -8.66
CA ASP A 107 21.21 -8.75 -8.22
C ASP A 107 20.44 -7.43 -8.10
N VAL A 108 19.12 -7.48 -8.28
CA VAL A 108 18.20 -6.36 -8.03
C VAL A 108 17.36 -6.71 -6.81
N LEU A 109 17.56 -5.92 -5.75
CA LEU A 109 17.00 -6.16 -4.42
C LEU A 109 15.68 -5.42 -4.20
N GLU A 110 15.38 -4.42 -5.02
CA GLU A 110 14.24 -3.54 -4.85
C GLU A 110 13.26 -3.69 -6.02
N SER A 111 11.98 -3.54 -5.72
CA SER A 111 10.91 -3.48 -6.72
C SER A 111 9.80 -2.59 -6.20
N ALA A 112 8.94 -2.14 -7.11
CA ALA A 112 7.79 -1.31 -6.77
C ALA A 112 6.52 -1.93 -7.35
N ALA A 113 5.42 -1.78 -6.62
CA ALA A 113 4.09 -2.09 -7.09
C ALA A 113 3.21 -0.84 -6.98
N GLU A 114 2.41 -0.61 -8.01
CA GLU A 114 1.51 0.53 -8.09
C GLU A 114 0.12 0.08 -8.54
N SER A 115 -0.91 0.77 -8.05
CA SER A 115 -2.28 0.58 -8.52
C SER A 115 -3.11 1.83 -8.26
N SER A 116 -4.18 1.98 -9.04
CA SER A 116 -5.19 3.00 -8.82
C SER A 116 -6.57 2.44 -9.15
N CYS A 117 -7.54 2.62 -8.25
CA CYS A 117 -8.86 2.02 -8.36
C CYS A 117 -9.93 2.91 -7.74
N TYR A 118 -11.19 2.61 -8.06
CA TYR A 118 -12.33 3.18 -7.37
C TYR A 118 -12.96 2.14 -6.43
N VAL A 119 -13.24 2.54 -5.19
CA VAL A 119 -13.82 1.66 -4.16
C VAL A 119 -14.96 2.38 -3.47
N ASP A 120 -16.13 1.75 -3.41
CA ASP A 120 -17.22 2.20 -2.55
C ASP A 120 -16.87 1.91 -1.09
N LEU A 121 -16.80 2.95 -0.27
CA LEU A 121 -16.49 2.88 1.16
C LEU A 121 -17.62 3.49 1.98
N LYS A 122 -17.75 2.97 3.19
CA LYS A 122 -18.74 3.39 4.19
C LYS A 122 -18.06 4.01 5.39
N SER A 123 -18.76 4.95 6.03
CA SER A 123 -18.34 5.45 7.33
C SER A 123 -18.13 4.27 8.30
N GLY A 124 -16.94 4.22 8.90
CA GLY A 124 -16.49 3.13 9.77
C GLY A 124 -15.68 2.04 9.07
N ASP A 125 -15.62 2.04 7.73
CA ASP A 125 -14.72 1.12 7.02
C ASP A 125 -13.26 1.44 7.34
N THR A 126 -12.46 0.38 7.42
CA THR A 126 -11.00 0.47 7.53
C THR A 126 -10.35 0.13 6.20
N LEU A 127 -9.31 0.86 5.84
CA LEU A 127 -8.53 0.67 4.62
C LEU A 127 -7.06 0.42 5.00
N LYS A 128 -6.48 -0.64 4.43
CA LYS A 128 -5.06 -1.02 4.59
C LYS A 128 -4.45 -1.37 3.23
N LEU A 129 -3.13 -1.25 3.10
CA LEU A 129 -2.37 -1.77 1.98
C LEU A 129 -1.61 -3.01 2.43
N LYS A 130 -1.71 -4.11 1.68
CA LYS A 130 -1.02 -5.37 1.99
C LYS A 130 -0.11 -5.78 0.85
N ASN A 131 1.16 -6.06 1.18
CA ASN A 131 2.18 -6.63 0.32
C ASN A 131 2.30 -8.14 0.55
N TYR A 132 2.41 -8.93 -0.53
CA TYR A 132 2.58 -10.38 -0.46
C TYR A 132 3.30 -10.93 -1.69
N LYS A 133 4.00 -12.06 -1.54
CA LYS A 133 4.68 -12.73 -2.65
C LYS A 133 3.68 -13.55 -3.48
N ASN A 134 3.86 -13.57 -4.80
CA ASN A 134 3.14 -14.48 -5.70
C ASN A 134 3.74 -15.90 -5.70
#